data_AF-A0A521ZVT2-F1
#
_entry.id   AF-A0A521ZVT2-F1
#
_cell.length_a   1.000
_cell.length_b   1.000
_cell.length_c   1.000
_cell.angle_alpha   90.00
_cell.angle_beta   90.00
_cell.angle_gamma   90.00
#
_symmetry.space_group_name_H-M   'P 1'
#
loop_
_entity.id
_entity.type
_entity.pdbx_description
1 polymer ?
#
loop_
_entity_poly.entity_id
_entity_poly.type
_entity_poly.pdbx_seq_one_letter_code
_entity_poly.pdbx_strand_id
1 'polypeptide(L)'
;MPLIVTPGQLAQRSDFYHQLGQLTQAGLGILQALQQVERNPPARSFREPARRISLAISGGSTFSEAVQRQQGWLPEFDLALITAGEKSGRLDQCFFLLAEYYADRARVTRQLLMDLAYPLFLFHFAVFILPFSAFFVSGNLLLYLLKTFGILLPVYALVFAGIYAAQSRHGETWRGTDFQSCRA
;
A
#
# COMPACT_ATOMS: atom_id res chain seq x y z
N MET A 1 6.70 -5.56 9.21
CA MET A 1 5.93 -4.33 8.87
C MET A 1 6.26 -3.97 7.43
N PRO A 2 5.28 -3.86 6.51
CA PRO A 2 5.56 -3.59 5.11
C PRO A 2 6.01 -2.13 4.96
N LEU A 3 7.25 -1.91 4.53
CA LEU A 3 7.81 -0.55 4.36
C LEU A 3 7.67 -0.03 2.92
N ILE A 4 7.10 -0.83 2.02
CA ILE A 4 6.70 -0.41 0.67
C ILE A 4 5.18 -0.57 0.57
N VAL A 5 4.45 0.21 1.36
CA VAL A 5 3.04 0.44 1.06
C VAL A 5 3.02 1.51 0.00
N THR A 6 2.62 1.14 -1.21
CA THR A 6 2.44 2.14 -2.28
C THR A 6 1.41 3.18 -1.81
N PRO A 7 1.51 4.46 -2.21
CA PRO A 7 0.55 5.47 -1.80
C PRO A 7 -0.90 5.07 -2.17
N GLY A 8 -1.07 4.31 -3.26
CA GLY A 8 -2.35 3.71 -3.64
C GLY A 8 -2.90 2.69 -2.63
N GLN A 9 -2.06 1.82 -2.07
CA GLN A 9 -2.50 0.86 -1.05
C GLN A 9 -2.89 1.55 0.27
N LEU A 10 -2.18 2.60 0.68
CA LEU A 10 -2.56 3.41 1.85
C LEU A 10 -3.91 4.11 1.62
N ALA A 11 -4.10 4.70 0.43
CA ALA A 11 -5.36 5.34 0.06
C ALA A 11 -6.53 4.34 0.04
N GLN A 12 -6.36 3.16 -0.55
CA GLN A 12 -7.40 2.11 -0.57
C GLN A 12 -7.81 1.66 0.84
N ARG A 13 -6.85 1.58 1.78
CA ARG A 13 -7.13 1.27 3.19
C ARG A 13 -7.87 2.41 3.88
N SER A 14 -7.48 3.66 3.60
CA SER A 14 -8.20 4.84 4.08
C SER A 14 -9.65 4.83 3.60
N ASP A 15 -9.89 4.59 2.31
CA ASP A 15 -11.23 4.52 1.73
C ASP A 15 -12.07 3.40 2.33
N PHE A 16 -11.45 2.22 2.57
CA PHE A 16 -12.11 1.10 3.23
C PHE A 16 -12.61 1.47 4.63
N TYR A 17 -11.75 2.05 5.46
CA TYR A 17 -12.13 2.47 6.81
C TYR A 17 -13.10 3.65 6.80
N HIS A 18 -12.95 4.59 5.87
CA HIS A 18 -13.86 5.72 5.73
C HIS A 18 -15.28 5.25 5.38
N GLN A 19 -15.42 4.32 4.44
CA GLN A 19 -16.71 3.72 4.10
C GLN A 19 -17.34 3.00 5.29
N LEU A 20 -16.56 2.19 6.02
CA LEU A 20 -17.06 1.53 7.24
C LEU A 20 -17.48 2.54 8.32
N GLY A 21 -16.69 3.60 8.53
CA GLY A 21 -17.00 4.69 9.45
C GLY A 21 -18.31 5.40 9.09
N GLN A 22 -18.50 5.75 7.81
CA GLN A 22 -19.74 6.37 7.33
C GLN A 22 -20.97 5.48 7.54
N LEU A 23 -20.87 4.20 7.19
CA LEU A 23 -21.98 3.26 7.30
C LEU A 23 -22.34 2.98 8.77
N THR A 24 -21.34 2.80 9.63
CA THR A 24 -21.56 2.57 11.07
C THR A 24 -22.03 3.82 11.79
N GLN A 25 -21.55 5.01 11.41
CA GLN A 25 -22.08 6.29 11.91
C GLN A 25 -23.54 6.52 11.50
N ALA A 26 -23.93 6.04 10.31
CA ALA A 26 -25.33 6.04 9.87
C ALA A 26 -26.22 5.03 10.63
N GLY A 27 -25.67 4.32 11.63
CA GLY A 27 -26.39 3.36 12.46
C GLY A 27 -26.52 1.97 11.85
N LEU A 28 -25.84 1.69 10.72
CA LEU A 28 -25.81 0.33 10.16
C LEU A 28 -24.93 -0.56 11.03
N GLY A 29 -25.39 -1.79 11.28
CA GLY A 29 -24.58 -2.79 11.95
C GLY A 29 -23.32 -3.13 11.13
N ILE A 30 -22.23 -3.51 11.80
CA ILE A 30 -20.94 -3.82 11.15
C ILE A 30 -21.07 -4.89 10.04
N LEU A 31 -21.96 -5.86 10.23
CA LEU A 31 -22.25 -6.89 9.23
C LEU A 31 -22.81 -6.29 7.94
N GLN A 32 -23.78 -5.37 8.05
CA GLN A 32 -24.39 -4.70 6.89
C GLN A 32 -23.38 -3.77 6.22
N ALA A 33 -22.58 -3.06 7.02
CA ALA A 33 -21.52 -2.21 6.51
C ALA A 33 -20.49 -3.01 5.67
N LEU A 34 -20.06 -4.17 6.18
CA LEU A 34 -19.14 -5.07 5.45
C LEU A 34 -19.77 -5.65 4.19
N GLN A 35 -21.03 -6.06 4.21
CA GLN A 35 -21.74 -6.52 3.02
C GLN A 35 -21.83 -5.43 1.94
N GLN A 36 -21.97 -4.17 2.35
CA GLN A 36 -21.97 -3.04 1.41
C GLN A 36 -20.58 -2.84 0.80
N VAL A 37 -19.52 -2.90 1.61
CA VAL A 37 -18.13 -2.83 1.13
C VAL A 37 -17.78 -4.03 0.25
N GLU A 38 -18.32 -5.22 0.52
CA GLU A 38 -18.15 -6.40 -0.36
C GLU A 38 -18.73 -6.16 -1.76
N ARG A 39 -19.89 -5.49 -1.85
CA ARG A 39 -20.55 -5.17 -3.12
C ARG A 39 -19.78 -4.10 -3.92
N ASN A 40 -19.25 -3.09 -3.23
CA ASN A 40 -18.50 -2.01 -3.87
C ASN A 40 -17.17 -1.74 -3.13
N PRO A 41 -16.16 -2.61 -3.28
CA PRO A 41 -14.92 -2.48 -2.54
C PRO A 41 -14.00 -1.43 -3.17
N PRO A 42 -13.23 -0.66 -2.36
CA PRO A 42 -12.28 0.33 -2.86
C PRO A 42 -11.15 -0.30 -3.69
N ALA A 43 -10.84 -1.58 -3.43
CA ALA A 43 -10.02 -2.39 -4.32
C ALA A 43 -10.44 -3.86 -4.26
N ARG A 44 -10.17 -4.60 -5.36
CA ARG A 44 -10.52 -6.02 -5.48
C ARG A 44 -9.94 -6.88 -4.34
N SER A 45 -8.81 -6.49 -3.77
CA SER A 45 -8.16 -7.17 -2.64
C SER A 45 -8.98 -7.17 -1.34
N PHE A 46 -9.93 -6.24 -1.17
CA PHE A 46 -10.74 -6.15 0.05
C PHE A 46 -11.99 -7.03 0.00
N ARG A 47 -12.39 -7.50 -1.19
CA ARG A 47 -13.65 -8.22 -1.38
C ARG A 47 -13.69 -9.56 -0.64
N GLU A 48 -12.68 -10.40 -0.86
CA GLU A 48 -12.65 -11.74 -0.26
C GLU A 48 -12.45 -11.70 1.27
N PRO A 49 -11.54 -10.88 1.83
CA PRO A 49 -11.44 -10.71 3.28
C PRO A 49 -12.74 -10.17 3.90
N ALA A 50 -13.38 -9.16 3.30
CA ALA A 50 -14.64 -8.61 3.80
C ALA A 50 -15.77 -9.67 3.80
N ARG A 51 -15.83 -10.51 2.76
CA ARG A 51 -16.77 -11.64 2.68
C ARG A 51 -16.53 -12.64 3.81
N ARG A 52 -15.27 -13.06 4.01
CA ARG A 52 -14.91 -14.03 5.08
C ARG A 52 -15.22 -13.50 6.47
N ILE A 53 -14.95 -12.21 6.71
CA ILE A 53 -15.26 -11.55 7.99
C ILE A 53 -16.78 -11.48 8.19
N SER A 54 -17.54 -11.10 7.16
CA SER A 54 -19.01 -11.06 7.21
C SER A 54 -19.60 -12.43 7.56
N LEU A 55 -19.08 -13.51 6.96
CA LEU A 55 -19.49 -14.88 7.27
C LEU A 55 -19.17 -15.26 8.73
N ALA A 56 -17.98 -14.91 9.23
CA ALA A 56 -17.60 -15.20 10.61
C ALA A 56 -18.47 -14.46 11.64
N ILE A 57 -18.81 -13.19 11.39
CA ILE A 57 -19.73 -12.42 12.23
C ILE A 57 -21.14 -13.01 12.18
N SER A 58 -21.60 -13.42 10.98
CA SER A 58 -22.90 -14.09 10.82
C SER A 58 -22.96 -15.43 11.57
N GLY A 59 -21.82 -16.09 11.73
CA GLY A 59 -21.64 -17.29 12.56
C GLY A 59 -21.45 -17.02 14.06
N GLY A 60 -21.60 -15.77 14.52
CA GLY A 60 -21.55 -15.40 15.94
C GLY A 60 -20.17 -15.03 16.48
N SER A 61 -19.14 -14.93 15.63
CA SER A 61 -17.83 -14.39 16.08
C SER A 61 -17.90 -12.87 16.25
N THR A 62 -17.12 -12.33 17.16
CA THR A 62 -16.93 -10.86 17.26
C THR A 62 -16.19 -10.33 16.02
N PHE A 63 -16.29 -9.03 15.75
CA PHE A 63 -15.61 -8.42 14.61
C PHE A 63 -14.09 -8.51 14.75
N SER A 64 -13.54 -8.25 15.95
CA SER A 64 -12.11 -8.38 16.23
C SER A 64 -11.60 -9.81 16.03
N GLU A 65 -12.33 -10.83 16.50
CA GLU A 65 -11.99 -12.24 16.26
C GLU A 65 -12.03 -12.59 14.77
N ALA A 66 -13.07 -12.13 14.05
CA ALA A 66 -13.22 -12.39 12.63
C ALA A 66 -12.08 -11.77 11.81
N VAL A 67 -11.65 -10.56 12.17
CA VAL A 67 -10.49 -9.88 11.59
C VAL A 67 -9.19 -10.61 11.94
N GLN A 68 -9.01 -11.04 13.19
CA GLN A 68 -7.81 -11.75 13.65
C GLN A 68 -7.60 -13.07 12.91
N ARG A 69 -8.68 -13.77 12.53
CA ARG A 69 -8.61 -14.98 11.69
C ARG A 69 -8.06 -14.72 10.28
N GLN A 70 -8.16 -13.49 9.78
CA GLN A 70 -7.54 -13.08 8.51
C GLN A 70 -6.08 -12.69 8.73
N GLN A 71 -5.24 -13.66 9.13
CA GLN A 71 -3.83 -13.42 9.41
C GLN A 71 -3.11 -12.75 8.23
N GLY A 72 -2.35 -11.68 8.52
CA GLY A 72 -1.56 -10.97 7.53
C GLY A 72 -2.32 -9.98 6.65
N TRP A 73 -3.66 -9.89 6.75
CA TRP A 73 -4.45 -8.93 5.96
C TRP A 73 -4.41 -7.51 6.55
N LEU A 74 -4.55 -7.39 7.88
CA LEU A 74 -4.40 -6.12 8.60
C LEU A 74 -3.16 -6.16 9.51
N PRO A 75 -2.41 -5.06 9.63
CA PRO A 75 -1.42 -4.86 10.67
C PRO A 75 -2.01 -5.02 12.06
N GLU A 76 -1.19 -5.46 13.00
CA GLU A 76 -1.55 -5.62 14.41
C GLU A 76 -2.07 -4.33 15.04
N PHE A 77 -1.56 -3.18 14.59
CA PHE A 77 -2.04 -1.86 15.01
C PHE A 77 -3.53 -1.65 14.72
N ASP A 78 -3.99 -2.02 13.53
CA ASP A 78 -5.39 -1.86 13.14
C ASP A 78 -6.28 -2.80 13.96
N LEU A 79 -5.83 -4.05 14.17
CA LEU A 79 -6.53 -5.02 15.01
C LEU A 79 -6.67 -4.52 16.46
N ALA A 80 -5.63 -3.92 17.02
CA ALA A 80 -5.65 -3.36 18.37
C ALA A 80 -6.67 -2.21 18.50
N LEU A 81 -6.69 -1.27 17.53
CA LEU A 81 -7.67 -0.19 17.50
C LEU A 81 -9.11 -0.71 17.34
N ILE A 82 -9.31 -1.67 16.43
CA ILE A 82 -10.62 -2.29 16.21
C ILE A 82 -11.11 -2.98 17.47
N THR A 83 -10.24 -3.75 18.14
CA THR A 83 -10.59 -4.45 19.39
C THR A 83 -10.97 -3.46 20.49
N ALA A 84 -10.27 -2.32 20.59
CA ALA A 84 -10.63 -1.27 21.54
C ALA A 84 -11.97 -0.59 21.17
N GLY A 85 -12.22 -0.35 19.88
CA GLY A 85 -13.47 0.19 19.37
C GLY A 85 -14.67 -0.72 19.61
N GLU A 86 -14.49 -2.02 19.40
CA GLU A 86 -15.54 -3.01 19.65
C GLU A 86 -15.90 -3.11 21.14
N LYS A 87 -14.89 -3.18 22.02
CA LYS A 87 -15.11 -3.20 23.48
C LYS A 87 -15.76 -1.94 24.02
N SER A 88 -15.48 -0.79 23.41
CA SER A 88 -16.07 0.50 23.80
C SER A 88 -17.40 0.79 23.10
N GLY A 89 -17.81 -0.03 22.13
CA GLY A 89 -19.02 0.19 21.31
C GLY A 89 -18.91 1.39 20.36
N ARG A 90 -17.70 1.88 20.07
CA ARG A 90 -17.42 3.09 19.27
C ARG A 90 -16.62 2.75 18.02
N LEU A 91 -17.10 1.76 17.28
CA LEU A 91 -16.46 1.30 16.04
C LEU A 91 -16.42 2.39 14.97
N ASP A 92 -17.46 3.22 14.89
CA ASP A 92 -17.54 4.39 14.00
C ASP A 92 -16.33 5.32 14.16
N GLN A 93 -15.99 5.68 15.39
CA GLN A 93 -14.88 6.58 15.68
C GLN A 93 -13.53 5.92 15.43
N CYS A 94 -13.41 4.63 15.76
CA CYS A 94 -12.19 3.88 15.46
C CYS A 94 -11.94 3.77 13.96
N PHE A 95 -12.98 3.58 13.14
CA PHE A 95 -12.84 3.55 11.69
C PHE A 95 -12.48 4.92 11.11
N PHE A 96 -13.08 6.01 11.59
CA PHE A 96 -12.66 7.35 11.15
C PHE A 96 -11.22 7.67 11.53
N LEU A 97 -10.80 7.29 12.74
CA LEU A 97 -9.41 7.46 13.19
C LEU A 97 -8.43 6.68 12.29
N LEU A 98 -8.76 5.42 11.95
CA LEU A 98 -7.97 4.62 11.01
C LEU A 98 -7.97 5.21 9.60
N ALA A 99 -9.11 5.72 9.14
CA ALA A 99 -9.24 6.34 7.83
C ALA A 99 -8.34 7.57 7.71
N GLU A 100 -8.37 8.46 8.69
CA GLU A 100 -7.55 9.68 8.75
C GLU A 100 -6.06 9.32 8.84
N TYR A 101 -5.71 8.37 9.71
CA TYR A 101 -4.34 7.87 9.84
C TYR A 101 -3.75 7.37 8.50
N TYR A 102 -4.51 6.57 7.75
CA TYR A 102 -4.06 6.07 6.45
C TYR A 102 -4.09 7.14 5.36
N ALA A 103 -5.03 8.08 5.41
CA ALA A 103 -5.08 9.23 4.50
C ALA A 103 -3.83 10.11 4.66
N ASP A 104 -3.45 10.42 5.89
CA ASP A 104 -2.28 11.25 6.18
C ASP A 104 -0.99 10.55 5.77
N ARG A 105 -0.87 9.25 6.05
CA ARG A 105 0.27 8.45 5.55
C ARG A 105 0.33 8.43 4.02
N ALA A 106 -0.80 8.27 3.34
CA ALA A 106 -0.84 8.32 1.88
C ALA A 106 -0.40 9.70 1.36
N ARG A 107 -0.84 10.78 2.00
CA ARG A 107 -0.49 12.16 1.65
C ARG A 107 1.00 12.43 1.83
N VAL A 108 1.57 12.07 2.99
CA VAL A 108 3.00 12.25 3.27
C VAL A 108 3.85 11.47 2.28
N THR A 109 3.54 10.18 2.06
CA THR A 109 4.27 9.36 1.09
C THR A 109 4.18 9.92 -0.33
N ARG A 110 3.00 10.41 -0.73
CA ARG A 110 2.83 11.06 -2.03
C ARG A 110 3.64 12.34 -2.14
N GLN A 111 3.66 13.17 -1.11
CA GLN A 111 4.43 14.41 -1.09
C GLN A 111 5.92 14.13 -1.26
N LEU A 112 6.47 13.19 -0.48
CA LEU A 112 7.86 12.76 -0.59
C LEU A 112 8.20 12.29 -2.02
N LEU A 113 7.29 11.57 -2.66
CA LEU A 113 7.47 11.10 -4.03
C LEU A 113 7.51 12.26 -5.04
N MET A 114 6.68 13.28 -4.83
CA MET A 114 6.67 14.49 -5.67
C MET A 114 7.91 15.35 -5.43
N ASP A 115 8.37 15.47 -4.19
CA ASP A 115 9.57 16.23 -3.84
C ASP A 115 10.84 15.56 -4.43
N LEU A 116 10.88 14.23 -4.53
CA LEU A 116 11.94 13.48 -5.20
C LEU A 116 11.84 13.50 -6.74
N ALA A 117 10.68 13.83 -7.32
CA ALA A 117 10.51 13.85 -8.76
C ALA A 117 11.33 14.98 -9.42
N TYR A 118 11.37 16.16 -8.80
CA TYR A 118 12.15 17.30 -9.30
C TYR A 118 13.66 17.05 -9.40
N PRO A 119 14.38 16.61 -8.34
CA PRO A 119 15.80 16.32 -8.44
C PRO A 119 16.09 15.17 -9.40
N LEU A 120 15.21 14.16 -9.49
CA LEU A 120 15.36 13.07 -10.46
C LEU A 120 15.24 13.59 -11.91
N PHE A 121 14.29 14.49 -12.17
CA PHE A 121 14.13 15.15 -13.46
C PHE A 121 15.39 15.96 -13.81
N LEU A 122 15.84 16.84 -12.92
CA LEU A 122 17.06 17.62 -13.15
C LEU A 122 18.28 16.72 -13.40
N PHE A 123 18.45 15.67 -12.60
CA PHE A 123 19.53 14.71 -12.77
C PHE A 123 19.47 14.02 -14.13
N HIS A 124 18.28 13.58 -14.56
CA HIS A 124 18.07 12.98 -15.86
C HIS A 124 18.53 13.92 -16.98
N PHE A 125 18.04 15.17 -17.00
CA PHE A 125 18.43 16.15 -18.01
C PHE A 125 19.91 16.53 -17.95
N ALA A 126 20.51 16.64 -16.77
CA ALA A 126 21.93 16.92 -16.62
C ALA A 126 22.81 15.86 -17.31
N VAL A 127 22.45 14.58 -17.19
CA VAL A 127 23.17 13.47 -17.86
C VAL A 127 23.10 13.58 -19.39
N PHE A 128 22.01 14.10 -19.95
CA PHE A 128 21.89 14.33 -21.39
C PHE A 128 22.56 15.62 -21.87
N ILE A 129 22.40 16.73 -21.14
CA ILE A 129 22.87 18.06 -21.55
C ILE A 129 24.39 18.18 -21.47
N LEU A 130 25.03 17.65 -20.43
CA LEU A 130 26.49 17.80 -20.24
C LEU A 130 27.32 17.25 -21.43
N PRO A 131 27.13 16.01 -21.92
CA PRO A 131 27.87 15.49 -23.06
C PRO A 131 27.44 16.09 -24.41
N PHE A 132 26.30 16.78 -24.48
CA PHE A 132 25.76 17.37 -25.71
C PHE A 132 26.70 18.41 -26.34
N SER A 133 27.41 19.20 -25.53
CA SER A 133 28.39 20.17 -26.02
C SER A 133 29.57 19.49 -26.75
N ALA A 134 30.07 18.38 -26.21
CA ALA A 134 31.16 17.61 -26.80
C ALA A 134 30.75 16.92 -28.12
N PHE A 135 29.46 16.60 -28.27
CA PHE A 135 28.92 16.10 -29.53
C PHE A 135 29.04 17.14 -30.66
N PHE A 136 28.71 18.41 -30.40
CA PHE A 136 28.82 19.48 -31.40
C PHE A 136 30.26 19.75 -31.84
N VAL A 137 31.23 19.70 -30.92
CA VAL A 137 32.64 19.96 -31.24
C VAL A 137 33.27 18.79 -31.99
N SER A 138 33.02 17.56 -31.55
CA SER A 138 33.68 16.38 -32.10
C SER A 138 32.93 15.72 -33.25
N GLY A 139 31.63 15.99 -33.42
CA GLY A 139 30.75 15.30 -34.37
C GLY A 139 30.55 13.80 -34.08
N ASN A 140 31.17 13.27 -33.02
CA ASN A 140 31.22 11.84 -32.75
C ASN A 140 30.03 11.38 -31.91
N LEU A 141 28.97 10.92 -32.59
CA LEU A 141 27.79 10.35 -31.94
C LEU A 141 28.14 9.18 -31.01
N LEU A 142 29.11 8.34 -31.41
CA LEU A 142 29.50 7.16 -30.62
C LEU A 142 30.06 7.56 -29.25
N LEU A 143 30.88 8.61 -29.18
CA LEU A 143 31.47 9.08 -27.92
C LEU A 143 30.39 9.68 -26.99
N TYR A 144 29.42 10.38 -27.57
CA TYR A 144 28.25 10.92 -26.85
C TYR A 144 27.40 9.80 -26.25
N LEU A 145 27.07 8.78 -27.05
CA LEU A 145 26.30 7.62 -26.57
C LEU A 145 27.07 6.88 -25.48
N LEU A 146 28.36 6.61 -25.68
CA LEU A 146 29.18 5.89 -24.71
C LEU A 146 29.26 6.62 -23.35
N LYS A 147 29.40 7.95 -23.35
CA LYS A 147 29.42 8.76 -22.11
C LYS A 147 28.05 8.84 -21.45
N THR A 148 27.00 9.07 -22.22
CA THR A 148 25.62 9.20 -21.69
C THR A 148 25.18 7.86 -21.09
N PHE A 149 25.27 6.77 -21.84
CA PHE A 149 24.91 5.43 -21.35
C PHE A 149 25.86 4.93 -20.26
N GLY A 150 27.14 5.29 -20.32
CA GLY A 150 28.12 4.94 -19.28
C GLY A 150 27.79 5.51 -17.90
N ILE A 151 27.11 6.67 -17.82
CA ILE A 151 26.66 7.27 -16.56
C ILE A 151 25.22 6.85 -16.24
N LEU A 152 24.34 6.85 -17.23
CA LEU A 152 22.92 6.56 -17.05
C LEU A 152 22.70 5.11 -16.59
N LEU A 153 23.35 4.13 -17.22
CA LEU A 153 23.16 2.71 -16.93
C LEU A 153 23.52 2.32 -15.49
N PRO A 154 24.69 2.67 -14.91
CA PRO A 154 25.00 2.33 -13.52
C PRO A 154 24.08 3.04 -12.52
N VAL A 155 23.66 4.27 -12.80
CA VAL A 155 22.76 5.00 -11.90
C VAL A 155 21.38 4.35 -11.88
N TYR A 156 20.79 4.07 -13.05
CA TYR A 156 19.51 3.37 -13.12
C TYR A 156 19.60 1.94 -12.59
N ALA A 157 20.72 1.24 -12.82
CA ALA A 157 20.97 -0.07 -12.25
C ALA A 157 21.08 -0.03 -10.71
N LEU A 158 21.73 0.97 -10.13
CA LEU A 158 21.81 1.16 -8.67
C LEU A 158 20.45 1.52 -8.07
N VAL A 159 19.66 2.38 -8.72
CA VAL A 159 18.30 2.69 -8.29
C VAL A 159 17.42 1.45 -8.37
N PHE A 160 17.49 0.71 -9.48
CA PHE A 160 16.74 -0.53 -9.66
C PHE A 160 17.18 -1.61 -8.66
N ALA A 161 18.48 -1.79 -8.45
CA ALA A 161 19.03 -2.71 -7.46
C ALA A 161 18.68 -2.29 -6.03
N GLY A 162 18.63 -1.00 -5.74
CA GLY A 162 18.18 -0.47 -4.44
C GLY A 162 16.71 -0.79 -4.20
N ILE A 163 15.86 -0.56 -5.20
CA ILE A 163 14.43 -0.95 -5.16
C ILE A 163 14.31 -2.47 -5.02
N TYR A 164 15.05 -3.24 -5.83
CA TYR A 164 15.00 -4.70 -5.83
C TYR A 164 15.54 -5.30 -4.53
N ALA A 165 16.62 -4.76 -3.95
CA ALA A 165 17.17 -5.20 -2.66
C ALA A 165 16.25 -4.83 -1.49
N ALA A 166 15.60 -3.67 -1.56
CA ALA A 166 14.54 -3.31 -0.63
C ALA A 166 13.33 -4.26 -0.76
N GLN A 167 13.05 -4.78 -1.95
CA GLN A 167 11.99 -5.77 -2.19
C GLN A 167 12.39 -7.21 -1.83
N SER A 168 13.64 -7.63 -2.07
CA SER A 168 14.08 -9.03 -1.98
C SER A 168 14.31 -9.51 -0.54
N ARG A 169 14.59 -8.60 0.40
CA ARG A 169 14.71 -8.95 1.83
C ARG A 169 13.38 -9.34 2.51
N HIS A 170 12.25 -9.30 1.80
CA HIS A 170 10.94 -9.55 2.38
C HIS A 170 10.10 -10.63 1.65
N GLY A 171 10.71 -11.43 0.77
CA GLY A 171 10.05 -12.50 0.02
C GLY A 171 9.78 -13.83 0.76
N GLU A 172 10.27 -14.01 2.00
CA GLU A 172 10.23 -15.32 2.70
C GLU A 172 8.98 -15.56 3.58
N THR A 173 7.96 -14.69 3.60
CA THR A 173 6.75 -14.90 4.44
C THR A 173 5.42 -15.07 3.69
N TRP A 174 5.42 -14.96 2.35
CA TRP A 174 4.19 -15.01 1.54
C TRP A 174 3.93 -16.35 0.84
N ARG A 175 4.64 -17.44 1.20
CA ARG A 175 4.43 -18.80 0.64
C ARG A 175 3.99 -19.88 1.64
N GLY A 176 3.63 -19.52 2.87
CA GLY A 176 3.37 -20.48 3.95
C GLY A 176 1.91 -20.76 4.33
N THR A 177 0.91 -20.10 3.75
CA THR A 177 -0.51 -20.31 4.13
C THR A 177 -1.41 -20.50 2.92
N ASP A 178 -0.99 -21.39 2.01
CA ASP A 178 -1.88 -22.05 1.08
C ASP A 178 -2.25 -23.44 1.63
N PHE A 179 -3.54 -23.71 1.73
CA PHE A 179 -4.13 -25.03 1.47
C PHE A 179 -3.88 -26.24 2.40
N GLN A 180 -3.82 -26.10 3.74
CA GLN A 180 -3.84 -27.30 4.63
C GLN A 180 -5.01 -27.47 5.62
N SER A 181 -5.84 -26.47 5.92
CA SER A 181 -6.95 -26.68 6.88
C SER A 181 -8.27 -27.20 6.25
N CYS A 182 -8.25 -27.66 4.99
CA CYS A 182 -9.42 -28.30 4.34
C CYS A 182 -9.30 -29.83 4.25
N ARG A 183 -8.31 -30.45 4.89
CA ARG A 183 -8.22 -31.91 5.08
C ARG A 183 -7.59 -32.23 6.44
N ALA A 184 -8.43 -32.36 7.47
CA ALA A 184 -8.36 -33.37 8.53
C ALA A 184 -9.54 -33.14 9.48
#